data_AF-A0A848Y9V2-F1
#
_entry.id   AF-A0A848Y9V2-F1
#
_cell.length_a   1.000
_cell.length_b   1.000
_cell.length_c   1.000
_cell.angle_alpha   90.00
_cell.angle_beta   90.00
_cell.angle_gamma   90.00
#
_symmetry.space_group_name_H-M   'P 1'
#
loop_
_entity.id
_entity.type
_entity.pdbx_description
1 polymer ?
#
loop_
_entity_poly.entity_id
_entity_poly.type
_entity_poly.pdbx_seq_one_letter_code
_entity_poly.pdbx_strand_id
1 'polypeptide(L)'
;MKNKNVDGTSTGTEFKEAEFEGKLAEDLRQANPADIAVFIASSLLEMRKLAVTFKMRFLVYLLEMAYQEAEVQAENATQKDP
;
A
#
# COMPACT_ATOMS: atom_id res chain seq x y z
N MET A 1 -23.45 35.11 29.75
CA MET A 1 -22.73 35.11 28.46
C MET A 1 -23.18 33.90 27.65
N LYS A 2 -23.60 34.10 26.39
CA LYS A 2 -23.98 33.00 25.49
C LYS A 2 -22.71 32.50 24.80
N ASN A 3 -22.31 31.25 24.99
CA ASN A 3 -21.27 30.64 24.17
C ASN A 3 -21.90 30.15 22.87
N LYS A 4 -21.72 30.93 21.80
CA LYS A 4 -21.63 30.38 20.44
C LYS A 4 -20.21 29.81 20.33
N ASN A 5 -20.07 28.59 19.84
CA ASN A 5 -18.87 28.14 19.13
C ASN A 5 -19.25 26.93 18.27
N VAL A 6 -19.49 27.19 16.99
CA VAL A 6 -18.64 26.83 15.84
C VAL A 6 -19.02 25.44 15.34
N ASP A 7 -19.93 25.43 14.37
CA ASP A 7 -20.17 24.29 13.50
C ASP A 7 -18.85 23.92 12.81
N GLY A 8 -18.28 22.79 13.22
CA GLY A 8 -17.13 22.19 12.56
C GLY A 8 -17.56 21.60 11.23
N THR A 9 -17.52 22.41 10.17
CA THR A 9 -17.57 21.90 8.79
C THR A 9 -16.26 21.18 8.52
N SER A 10 -16.19 19.90 8.92
CA SER A 10 -15.14 18.99 8.49
C SER A 10 -15.35 18.71 7.01
N THR A 11 -14.56 19.36 6.15
CA THR A 11 -14.34 18.90 4.76
C THR A 11 -13.27 17.81 4.72
N GLY A 12 -13.20 16.98 5.77
CA GLY A 12 -12.45 15.74 5.70
C GLY A 12 -13.13 14.86 4.68
N THR A 13 -12.49 14.66 3.53
CA THR A 13 -12.80 13.52 2.67
C THR A 13 -12.59 12.29 3.54
N GLU A 14 -13.67 11.76 4.11
CA GLU A 14 -13.63 10.53 4.91
C GLU A 14 -13.08 9.46 3.98
N PHE A 15 -11.83 9.09 4.19
CA PHE A 15 -11.23 7.95 3.51
C PHE A 15 -11.97 6.73 4.03
N LYS A 16 -13.00 6.30 3.30
CA LYS A 16 -13.78 5.11 3.64
C LYS A 16 -12.91 3.91 3.32
N GLU A 17 -12.09 3.54 4.29
CA GLU A 17 -11.16 2.42 4.26
C GLU A 17 -11.83 1.16 3.71
N ALA A 18 -13.09 0.90 4.10
CA ALA A 18 -13.89 -0.22 3.59
C ALA A 18 -14.25 -0.16 2.08
N GLU A 19 -14.47 1.04 1.51
CA GLU A 19 -14.72 1.19 0.06
C GLU A 19 -13.42 1.04 -0.75
N PHE A 20 -12.29 1.52 -0.20
CA PHE A 20 -10.97 1.35 -0.80
C PHE A 20 -10.53 -0.13 -0.78
N GLU A 21 -10.68 -0.81 0.36
CA GLU A 21 -10.38 -2.23 0.51
C GLU A 21 -11.24 -3.09 -0.41
N GLY A 22 -12.55 -2.81 -0.51
CA GLY A 22 -13.47 -3.55 -1.38
C GLY A 22 -13.11 -3.45 -2.86
N LYS A 23 -12.76 -2.24 -3.33
CA LYS A 23 -12.36 -2.01 -4.72
C LYS A 23 -10.98 -2.62 -5.02
N LEU A 24 -10.01 -2.40 -4.14
CA LEU A 24 -8.67 -2.98 -4.28
C LEU A 24 -8.72 -4.51 -4.29
N ALA A 25 -9.55 -5.13 -3.44
CA ALA A 25 -9.70 -6.59 -3.41
C ALA A 25 -10.39 -7.17 -4.66
N GLU A 26 -11.24 -6.40 -5.34
CA GLU A 26 -11.86 -6.82 -6.60
C GLU A 26 -10.87 -6.65 -7.77
N ASP A 27 -10.16 -5.53 -7.83
CA ASP A 27 -9.12 -5.28 -8.83
C ASP A 27 -7.99 -6.33 -8.72
N LEU A 28 -7.60 -6.71 -7.50
CA LEU A 28 -6.61 -7.77 -7.24
C LEU A 28 -7.12 -9.18 -7.55
N ARG A 29 -8.44 -9.43 -7.51
CA ARG A 29 -9.01 -10.74 -7.84
C ARG A 29 -8.95 -11.06 -9.32
N GLN A 30 -8.94 -10.03 -10.16
CA GLN A 30 -8.92 -10.16 -11.62
C GLN A 30 -7.52 -9.93 -12.22
N ALA A 31 -6.58 -9.40 -11.43
CA ALA A 31 -5.21 -9.14 -11.87
C ALA A 31 -4.38 -10.42 -11.99
N ASN A 32 -3.44 -10.41 -12.95
CA ASN A 32 -2.44 -11.47 -13.06
C ASN A 32 -1.58 -11.47 -11.78
N PRO A 33 -1.30 -12.64 -11.16
CA PRO A 33 -0.38 -12.74 -10.03
C PRO A 33 0.98 -12.04 -10.22
N ALA A 34 1.51 -12.00 -11.45
CA ALA A 34 2.72 -11.25 -11.78
C ALA A 34 2.53 -9.74 -11.60
N ASP A 35 1.41 -9.17 -12.07
CA ASP A 35 1.10 -7.75 -11.94
C ASP A 35 0.90 -7.36 -10.47
N ILE A 36 0.28 -8.25 -9.68
CA ILE A 36 0.10 -8.06 -8.23
C ILE A 36 1.46 -8.01 -7.53
N ALA A 37 2.36 -8.95 -7.86
CA ALA A 37 3.69 -9.00 -7.27
C ALA A 37 4.51 -7.74 -7.61
N VAL A 38 4.44 -7.26 -8.85
CA VAL A 38 5.08 -6.00 -9.29
C VAL A 38 4.51 -4.78 -8.56
N PHE A 39 3.17 -4.72 -8.39
CA PHE A 39 2.51 -3.65 -7.65
C PHE A 39 2.94 -3.60 -6.17
N ILE A 40 3.00 -4.77 -5.52
CA ILE A 40 3.46 -4.90 -4.13
C ILE A 40 4.92 -4.44 -4.01
N ALA A 41 5.82 -4.94 -4.88
CA ALA A 41 7.22 -4.56 -4.87
C ALA A 41 7.40 -3.03 -5.01
N SER A 42 6.69 -2.41 -5.95
CA SER A 42 6.71 -0.95 -6.14
C SER A 42 6.24 -0.19 -4.90
N SER A 43 5.15 -0.66 -4.27
CA SER A 43 4.60 -0.05 -3.05
C SER A 43 5.57 -0.15 -1.86
N LEU A 44 6.23 -1.30 -1.70
CA LEU A 44 7.22 -1.53 -0.64
C LEU A 44 8.44 -0.62 -0.80
N LEU A 45 8.89 -0.38 -2.04
CA LEU A 45 9.99 0.52 -2.33
C LEU A 45 9.67 1.97 -1.92
N GLU A 46 8.45 2.44 -2.21
CA GLU A 46 8.00 3.78 -1.80
C GLU A 46 7.88 3.91 -0.27
N MET A 47 7.29 2.92 0.40
CA MET A 47 7.23 2.88 1.87
C MET A 47 8.63 2.87 2.49
N ARG A 48 9.59 2.17 1.87
CA ARG A 48 10.97 2.11 2.34
C ARG A 48 11.65 3.47 2.25
N LYS A 49 11.47 4.22 1.16
CA LYS A 49 12.01 5.59 1.01
C LYS A 49 11.50 6.50 2.13
N LEU A 50 10.21 6.41 2.46
CA LEU A 50 9.62 7.13 3.59
C LEU A 50 10.25 6.68 4.93
N ALA A 51 10.34 5.38 5.18
CA ALA A 51 10.94 4.84 6.40
C ALA A 51 12.42 5.26 6.59
N VAL A 52 13.20 5.29 5.50
CA VAL A 52 14.58 5.83 5.50
C VAL A 52 14.60 7.30 5.88
N THR A 53 13.69 8.10 5.31
CA THR A 53 13.57 9.55 5.57
C THR A 53 13.33 9.83 7.05
N PHE A 54 12.48 9.03 7.70
CA PHE A 54 12.18 9.13 9.13
C PHE A 54 13.11 8.30 10.03
N LYS A 55 14.20 7.74 9.48
CA LYS A 55 15.22 6.96 10.21
C LYS A 55 14.66 5.73 10.95
N MET A 56 13.57 5.15 10.48
CA MET A 56 12.91 3.98 11.07
C MET A 56 13.63 2.69 10.65
N ARG A 57 14.82 2.42 11.20
CA ARG A 57 15.72 1.34 10.76
C ARG A 57 15.08 -0.05 10.74
N PHE A 58 14.31 -0.39 11.76
CA PHE A 58 13.63 -1.69 11.84
C PHE A 58 12.60 -1.86 10.72
N LEU A 59 11.81 -0.81 10.43
CA LEU A 59 10.83 -0.82 9.36
C LEU A 59 11.50 -0.91 7.98
N VAL A 60 12.62 -0.21 7.77
CA VAL A 60 13.41 -0.32 6.53
C VAL A 60 13.83 -1.76 6.28
N TYR A 61 14.31 -2.46 7.32
CA TYR A 61 14.69 -3.87 7.21
C TYR A 61 13.51 -4.76 6.81
N LEU A 62 12.35 -4.61 7.45
CA LEU A 62 11.16 -5.39 7.12
C LEU A 62 10.69 -5.15 5.68
N LEU A 63 10.68 -3.89 5.24
CA LEU A 63 10.25 -3.52 3.88
C LEU A 63 11.22 -4.05 2.81
N GLU A 64 12.53 -4.06 3.08
CA GLU A 64 13.53 -4.65 2.18
C GLU A 64 13.33 -6.16 2.03
N MET A 65 13.13 -6.88 3.14
CA MET A 65 12.90 -8.33 3.10
C MET A 65 11.60 -8.67 2.34
N ALA A 66 10.53 -7.94 2.59
CA ALA A 66 9.26 -8.12 1.88
C ALA A 66 9.38 -7.79 0.37
N TYR A 67 10.17 -6.77 0.01
CA TYR A 67 10.41 -6.39 -1.38
C TYR A 67 11.09 -7.52 -2.15
N GLN A 68 12.15 -8.07 -1.57
CA GLN A 68 12.89 -9.19 -2.17
C GLN A 68 12.00 -10.43 -2.35
N GLU A 69 11.13 -10.72 -1.38
CA GLU A 69 10.16 -11.81 -1.50
C GLU A 69 9.17 -11.56 -2.65
N ALA A 70 8.65 -10.33 -2.78
CA ALA A 70 7.74 -9.96 -3.85
C ALA A 70 8.39 -10.06 -5.25
N GLU A 71 9.65 -9.66 -5.41
CA GLU A 71 10.39 -9.81 -6.69
C GLU A 71 10.52 -11.28 -7.09
N VAL A 72 10.88 -12.16 -6.16
CA VAL A 72 10.97 -13.61 -6.43
C VAL A 72 9.61 -14.17 -6.87
N GLN A 73 8.50 -13.71 -6.28
CA GLN A 73 7.16 -14.14 -6.72
C GLN A 73 6.82 -13.63 -8.12
N ALA A 74 7.20 -12.40 -8.47
CA ALA A 74 6.99 -11.85 -9.81
C ALA A 74 7.77 -12.64 -10.88
N GLU A 75 9.04 -12.99 -10.60
CA GLU A 75 9.86 -13.83 -11.48
C GLU A 75 9.26 -15.24 -11.66
N ASN A 76 8.80 -15.85 -10.57
CA ASN A 76 8.19 -17.18 -10.63
C ASN A 76 6.85 -17.21 -11.37
N ALA A 77 6.06 -16.12 -11.29
CA ALA A 77 4.81 -15.99 -12.01
C ALA A 77 5.03 -15.84 -13.52
N THR A 78 6.05 -15.09 -13.93
CA THR A 78 6.38 -14.87 -15.35
C THR A 78 7.01 -16.08 -16.05
N GLN A 79 7.67 -16.98 -15.32
CA GLN A 79 8.24 -18.22 -15.90
C GLN A 79 7.21 -19.34 -16.13
N LYS A 80 6.01 -19.25 -15.55
CA LYS A 80 4.97 -20.31 -15.64
C LYS A 80 3.97 -20.12 -16.78
N ASP A 81 3.98 -18.97 -17.46
CA ASP A 81 3.21 -18.71 -18.68
C ASP A 81 4.13 -18.72 -19.92
N PRO A 82 4.26 -19.85 -20.65
CA PRO A 82 4.83 -19.87 -22.00
C PRO A 82 3.84 -19.40 -23.07
#